data_AF-Q9VXZ7-F1
#
_entry.id   AF-Q9VXZ7-F1
#
_cell.length_a   1.000
_cell.length_b   1.000
_cell.length_c   1.000
_cell.angle_alpha   90.00
_cell.angle_beta   90.00
_cell.angle_gamma   90.00
#
_symmetry.space_group_name_H-M   'P 1'
#
loop_
_entity.id
_entity.type
_entity.pdbx_description
1 polymer ?
#
loop_
_entity_poly.entity_id
_entity_poly.type
_entity_poly.pdbx_seq_one_letter_code
_entity_poly.pdbx_strand_id
1 'polypeptide(L)'
;MYTKRCLSDVLCYIAHRYMDIPLPTCRTYSIWKFPPNFDANNQRAGRLFWFSEQIFPLMFYYALGISIIGSTHNCLEFISILFKKAHLKKSHRLRKVKNFKYKQLRRFRIIGCILMLTAWTILLYALATLKPHYIGPWFVIYATITSIDILLVLSDALVNRTIGNGFLFKTLIPVINLYCVLSVRSTLRQLIEFYGYQDVVWWSMERYAP
;
A
#
# COMPACT_ATOMS: atom_id res chain seq x y z
N MET A 1 30.46 -22.49 -16.41
CA MET A 1 29.00 -22.31 -16.21
C MET A 1 28.79 -21.53 -14.91
N TYR A 2 29.17 -20.24 -14.87
CA TYR A 2 28.88 -19.41 -13.71
C TYR A 2 27.44 -18.93 -13.85
N THR A 3 26.51 -19.57 -13.14
CA THR A 3 25.25 -18.92 -12.82
C THR A 3 25.61 -17.69 -11.99
N LYS A 4 25.85 -16.55 -12.64
CA LYS A 4 25.89 -15.25 -11.99
C LYS A 4 24.54 -15.13 -11.28
N ARG A 5 24.49 -15.47 -10.00
CA ARG A 5 23.35 -15.15 -9.14
C ARG A 5 23.27 -13.63 -9.17
N CYS A 6 22.40 -13.09 -10.02
CA CYS A 6 22.02 -11.70 -9.94
C CYS A 6 21.33 -11.55 -8.59
N LEU A 7 22.06 -11.02 -7.61
CA LEU A 7 21.46 -10.67 -6.32
C LEU A 7 20.44 -9.55 -6.59
N SER A 8 19.32 -9.55 -5.85
CA SER A 8 18.35 -8.44 -5.92
C SER A 8 19.03 -7.12 -5.56
N ASP A 9 18.81 -6.05 -6.32
CA ASP A 9 19.49 -4.77 -6.08
C ASP A 9 19.13 -4.10 -4.75
N VAL A 10 18.06 -4.50 -4.06
CA VAL A 10 17.84 -4.05 -2.67
C VAL A 10 18.94 -4.59 -1.76
N LEU A 11 19.29 -5.87 -1.95
CA LEU A 11 20.43 -6.47 -1.25
C LEU A 11 21.75 -5.90 -1.79
N CYS A 12 21.86 -5.60 -3.08
CA CYS A 12 23.05 -4.96 -3.67
C CYS A 12 23.25 -3.54 -3.10
N TYR A 13 22.20 -2.72 -3.04
CA TYR A 13 22.20 -1.38 -2.46
C TYR A 13 22.48 -1.42 -0.96
N ILE A 14 21.82 -2.30 -0.21
CA ILE A 14 22.07 -2.45 1.23
C ILE A 14 23.51 -2.94 1.47
N ALA A 15 23.99 -3.95 0.73
CA ALA A 15 25.34 -4.49 0.88
C ALA A 15 26.42 -3.49 0.45
N HIS A 16 26.19 -2.73 -0.63
CA HIS A 16 27.14 -1.73 -1.09
C HIS A 16 27.16 -0.51 -0.17
N ARG A 17 26.00 -0.05 0.32
CA ARG A 17 25.90 1.18 1.13
C ARG A 17 26.17 0.98 2.62
N TYR A 18 25.80 -0.17 3.19
CA TYR A 18 25.98 -0.44 4.62
C TYR A 18 27.10 -1.44 4.91
N MET A 19 27.53 -2.26 3.95
CA MET A 19 28.60 -3.25 4.15
C MET A 19 29.85 -3.03 3.28
N ASP A 20 29.88 -1.99 2.43
CA ASP A 20 30.99 -1.67 1.52
C ASP A 20 31.45 -2.85 0.64
N ILE A 21 30.54 -3.78 0.28
CA ILE A 21 30.87 -4.94 -0.55
C ILE A 21 30.76 -4.55 -2.04
N PRO A 22 31.85 -4.63 -2.84
CA PRO A 22 31.78 -4.39 -4.28
C PRO A 22 31.16 -5.60 -4.99
N LEU A 23 29.96 -5.44 -5.53
CA LEU A 23 29.27 -6.46 -6.33
C LEU A 23 29.38 -6.12 -7.83
N PRO A 24 29.92 -7.02 -8.68
CA PRO A 24 30.29 -6.70 -10.07
C PRO A 24 29.11 -6.54 -11.04
N THR A 25 27.89 -6.91 -10.64
CA THR A 25 26.69 -6.78 -11.47
C THR A 25 25.48 -6.45 -10.60
N CYS A 26 25.33 -5.19 -10.18
CA CYS A 26 24.02 -4.70 -9.74
C CYS A 26 23.21 -4.37 -11.01
N ARG A 27 21.95 -4.79 -11.09
CA ARG A 27 21.01 -4.15 -12.01
C ARG A 27 20.58 -2.83 -11.35
N THR A 28 19.96 -1.94 -12.11
CA THR A 28 19.32 -0.76 -11.51
C THR A 28 17.88 -0.77 -11.98
N TYR A 29 16.95 -0.79 -11.02
CA TYR A 29 15.55 -0.63 -11.35
C TYR A 29 15.37 0.82 -11.78
N SER A 30 14.71 1.08 -12.92
CA SER A 30 14.59 2.47 -13.39
C SER A 30 13.69 3.31 -12.49
N ILE A 31 12.80 2.68 -11.71
CA ILE A 31 12.04 3.34 -10.64
C ILE A 31 12.90 3.92 -9.51
N TRP A 32 14.17 3.51 -9.38
CA TRP A 32 15.12 4.07 -8.42
C TRP A 32 15.98 5.19 -9.01
N LYS A 33 15.81 5.52 -10.29
CA LYS A 33 16.49 6.67 -10.91
C LYS A 33 15.69 7.92 -10.61
N PHE A 34 16.20 8.77 -9.72
CA PHE A 34 15.57 10.04 -9.40
C PHE A 34 16.16 11.16 -10.26
N PRO A 35 15.36 12.19 -10.61
CA PRO A 35 15.89 13.38 -11.25
C PRO A 35 16.88 14.09 -10.30
N PRO A 36 17.87 14.81 -10.84
CA PRO A 36 18.77 15.60 -10.01
C PRO A 36 17.98 16.62 -9.18
N ASN A 37 18.36 16.79 -7.90
CA ASN A 37 17.70 17.67 -6.94
C ASN A 37 16.26 17.27 -6.55
N PHE A 38 15.88 16.00 -6.68
CA PHE A 38 14.55 15.51 -6.30
C PHE A 38 14.17 15.88 -4.85
N ASP A 39 15.08 15.66 -3.90
CA ASP A 39 14.86 15.98 -2.49
C ASP A 39 14.66 17.48 -2.25
N ALA A 40 15.44 18.33 -2.91
CA ALA A 40 15.30 19.79 -2.80
C ALA A 40 13.97 20.29 -3.40
N ASN A 41 13.55 19.70 -4.52
CA ASN A 41 12.27 20.03 -5.15
C ASN A 41 11.09 19.61 -4.25
N ASN A 42 11.16 18.45 -3.62
CA ASN A 42 10.11 17.98 -2.71
C ASN A 42 10.05 18.78 -1.42
N GLN A 43 11.19 19.18 -0.85
CA GLN A 43 11.22 20.09 0.29
C GLN A 43 10.52 21.42 -0.01
N ARG A 44 10.68 21.93 -1.24
CA ARG A 44 10.02 23.16 -1.70
C ARG A 44 8.50 22.97 -1.95
N ALA A 45 8.09 21.79 -2.43
CA ALA A 45 6.68 21.47 -2.69
C ALA A 45 5.81 21.38 -1.41
N GLY A 46 6.43 21.23 -0.24
CA GLY A 46 5.78 21.38 1.06
C GLY A 46 5.72 20.10 1.89
N ARG A 47 5.62 20.29 3.22
CA ARG A 47 5.74 19.27 4.29
C ARG A 47 4.76 18.09 4.23
N LEU A 48 3.73 18.12 3.39
CA LEU A 48 2.74 17.05 3.34
C LEU A 48 3.35 15.72 2.87
N PHE A 49 4.51 15.76 2.21
CA PHE A 49 5.11 14.60 1.57
C PHE A 49 6.59 14.49 1.98
N TRP A 50 6.86 13.76 3.07
CA TRP A 50 8.22 13.41 3.48
C TRP A 50 8.80 12.41 2.47
N PHE A 51 9.44 12.88 1.41
CA PHE A 51 10.21 12.01 0.51
C PHE A 51 11.66 12.42 0.47
N SER A 52 12.50 11.42 0.76
CA SER A 52 13.85 11.38 0.27
C SER A 52 13.94 10.25 -0.76
N GLU A 53 14.79 10.43 -1.77
CA GLU A 53 15.27 9.38 -2.67
C GLU A 53 15.61 8.08 -1.90
N GLN A 54 16.10 8.21 -0.66
CA GLN A 54 16.51 7.10 0.21
C GLN A 54 15.35 6.27 0.76
N ILE A 55 14.20 6.89 1.04
CA ILE A 55 13.06 6.23 1.74
C ILE A 55 12.06 5.65 0.75
N PHE A 56 12.03 6.16 -0.48
CA PHE A 56 11.07 5.71 -1.49
C PHE A 56 11.09 4.20 -1.75
N PRO A 57 12.24 3.50 -1.87
CA PRO A 57 12.24 2.05 -2.05
C PRO A 57 11.53 1.30 -0.94
N LEU A 58 11.78 1.69 0.31
CA LEU A 58 11.12 1.08 1.46
C LEU A 58 9.60 1.29 1.41
N MET A 59 9.16 2.50 1.05
CA MET A 59 7.73 2.83 0.95
C MET A 59 7.05 2.08 -0.20
N PHE A 60 7.72 1.96 -1.34
CA PHE A 60 7.22 1.20 -2.49
C PHE A 60 7.05 -0.28 -2.14
N TYR A 61 8.07 -0.91 -1.54
CA TYR A 61 7.97 -2.31 -1.11
C TYR A 61 6.98 -2.51 0.03
N TYR A 62 6.85 -1.54 0.93
CA TYR A 62 5.81 -1.56 1.95
C TYR A 62 4.42 -1.53 1.31
N ALA A 63 4.16 -0.58 0.40
CA ALA A 63 2.90 -0.47 -0.33
C ALA A 63 2.58 -1.76 -1.11
N LEU A 64 3.59 -2.37 -1.72
CA LEU A 64 3.46 -3.65 -2.42
C LEU A 64 3.12 -4.77 -1.43
N GLY A 65 3.85 -4.87 -0.32
CA GLY A 65 3.63 -5.87 0.72
C GLY A 65 2.23 -5.79 1.33
N ILE A 66 1.77 -4.60 1.72
CA ILE A 66 0.42 -4.42 2.25
C ILE A 66 -0.65 -4.74 1.21
N SER A 67 -0.39 -4.50 -0.09
CA SER A 67 -1.34 -4.84 -1.15
C SER A 67 -1.49 -6.35 -1.35
N ILE A 68 -0.40 -7.11 -1.25
CA ILE A 68 -0.41 -8.58 -1.31
C ILE A 68 -1.12 -9.14 -0.07
N ILE A 69 -0.76 -8.67 1.12
CA ILE A 69 -1.36 -9.12 2.38
C ILE A 69 -2.85 -8.77 2.39
N GLY A 70 -3.21 -7.55 2.01
CA GLY A 70 -4.58 -7.07 1.94
C GLY A 70 -5.42 -7.87 0.96
N SER A 71 -4.92 -8.10 -0.25
CA SER A 71 -5.59 -8.93 -1.27
C SER A 71 -5.79 -10.36 -0.78
N THR A 72 -4.73 -10.97 -0.23
CA THR A 72 -4.79 -12.36 0.28
C THR A 72 -5.78 -12.48 1.44
N HIS A 73 -5.74 -11.57 2.41
CA HIS A 73 -6.66 -11.57 3.54
C HIS A 73 -8.12 -11.43 3.09
N ASN A 74 -8.41 -10.48 2.18
CA ASN A 74 -9.77 -10.27 1.68
C ASN A 74 -10.25 -11.43 0.81
N CYS A 75 -9.36 -12.07 0.04
CA CYS A 75 -9.68 -13.27 -0.71
C CYS A 75 -10.04 -14.44 0.23
N LEU A 76 -9.24 -14.66 1.28
CA LEU A 76 -9.53 -15.68 2.29
C LEU A 76 -10.84 -15.39 3.05
N GLU A 77 -11.13 -14.13 3.38
CA GLU A 77 -12.40 -13.75 3.99
C GLU A 77 -13.57 -14.01 3.04
N PHE A 78 -13.46 -13.62 1.77
CA PHE A 78 -14.46 -13.86 0.74
C PHE A 78 -14.74 -15.36 0.54
N ILE A 79 -13.69 -16.17 0.36
CA ILE A 79 -13.75 -17.64 0.33
C ILE A 79 -14.45 -18.15 1.58
N SER A 80 -14.07 -17.66 2.77
CA SER A 80 -14.69 -18.10 4.02
C SER A 80 -16.17 -17.77 4.10
N ILE A 81 -16.61 -16.64 3.53
CA ILE A 81 -18.01 -16.22 3.49
C ILE A 81 -18.80 -17.10 2.51
N LEU A 82 -18.19 -17.52 1.40
CA LEU A 82 -18.81 -18.41 0.42
C LEU A 82 -18.95 -19.84 0.94
N PHE A 83 -17.89 -20.39 1.55
CA PHE A 83 -17.85 -21.79 1.98
C PHE A 83 -18.47 -22.02 3.36
N LYS A 84 -18.52 -21.02 4.26
CA LYS A 84 -19.17 -21.21 5.57
C LYS A 84 -20.68 -21.05 5.45
N LYS A 85 -21.40 -22.14 5.71
CA LYS A 85 -22.79 -22.06 6.20
C LYS A 85 -22.83 -21.11 7.40
N ALA A 86 -23.89 -20.31 7.48
CA ALA A 86 -24.05 -19.11 8.32
C ALA A 86 -23.96 -19.29 9.85
N HIS A 87 -22.91 -19.95 10.35
CA HIS A 87 -22.63 -20.02 11.77
C HIS A 87 -21.86 -18.78 12.19
N LEU A 88 -22.45 -18.07 13.16
CA LEU A 88 -21.88 -16.93 13.86
C LEU A 88 -20.49 -17.27 14.39
N LYS A 89 -19.42 -17.03 13.62
CA LYS A 89 -18.12 -16.83 14.24
C LYS A 89 -18.23 -15.51 14.99
N LYS A 90 -18.36 -15.61 16.30
CA LYS A 90 -18.35 -14.56 17.34
C LYS A 90 -17.01 -13.78 17.37
N SER A 91 -16.32 -13.67 16.23
CA SER A 91 -14.90 -13.31 16.08
C SER A 91 -14.65 -11.85 15.68
N HIS A 92 -15.69 -11.08 15.45
CA HIS A 92 -15.58 -9.63 15.60
C HIS A 92 -16.74 -9.26 16.48
N ARG A 93 -16.45 -8.62 17.62
CA ARG A 93 -17.47 -7.95 18.43
C ARG A 93 -18.39 -7.24 17.44
N LEU A 94 -19.56 -7.82 17.20
CA LEU A 94 -20.66 -7.13 16.55
C LEU A 94 -20.85 -5.95 17.48
N ARG A 95 -20.31 -4.81 17.06
CA ARG A 95 -20.75 -3.51 17.51
C ARG A 95 -22.26 -3.66 17.43
N LYS A 96 -22.92 -3.79 18.58
CA LYS A 96 -24.36 -3.94 18.67
C LYS A 96 -24.90 -2.58 18.26
N VAL A 97 -24.78 -2.23 16.99
CA VAL A 97 -25.53 -1.13 16.41
C VAL A 97 -26.96 -1.63 16.50
N LYS A 98 -27.63 -1.26 17.59
CA LYS A 98 -28.99 -1.71 17.95
C LYS A 98 -29.99 -1.52 16.80
N ASN A 99 -29.64 -0.68 15.83
CA ASN A 99 -30.53 -0.22 14.76
C ASN A 99 -30.56 -1.13 13.52
N PHE A 100 -29.60 -2.03 13.29
CA PHE A 100 -29.57 -2.83 12.05
C PHE A 100 -30.03 -4.28 12.26
N LYS A 101 -30.94 -4.75 11.39
CA LYS A 101 -31.33 -6.16 11.33
C LYS A 101 -30.11 -7.01 10.93
N TYR A 102 -29.95 -8.20 11.53
CA TYR A 102 -28.84 -9.12 11.25
C TYR A 102 -28.61 -9.38 9.74
N LYS A 103 -29.69 -9.52 8.95
CA LYS A 103 -29.63 -9.70 7.50
C LYS A 103 -28.97 -8.51 6.77
N GLN A 104 -29.21 -7.28 7.23
CA GLN A 104 -28.62 -6.07 6.64
C GLN A 104 -27.13 -5.99 6.95
N LEU A 105 -26.74 -6.25 8.21
CA LEU A 105 -25.32 -6.31 8.61
C LEU A 105 -24.52 -7.31 7.77
N ARG A 106 -25.10 -8.47 7.46
CA ARG A 106 -24.46 -9.45 6.57
C ARG A 106 -24.25 -8.91 5.15
N ARG A 107 -25.24 -8.23 4.57
CA ARG A 107 -25.13 -7.63 3.23
C ARG A 107 -24.06 -6.56 3.18
N PHE A 108 -24.03 -5.66 4.17
CA PHE A 108 -22.99 -4.63 4.26
C PHE A 108 -21.59 -5.22 4.38
N ARG A 109 -21.43 -6.31 5.14
CA ARG A 109 -20.15 -7.00 5.25
C ARG A 109 -19.69 -7.60 3.92
N ILE A 110 -20.60 -8.23 3.16
CA ILE A 110 -20.27 -8.80 1.85
C ILE A 110 -19.86 -7.69 0.89
N ILE A 111 -20.63 -6.60 0.82
CA ILE A 111 -20.33 -5.44 -0.03
C ILE A 111 -18.98 -4.83 0.37
N GLY A 112 -18.73 -4.61 1.66
CA GLY A 112 -17.46 -4.09 2.15
C GLY A 112 -16.27 -4.99 1.80
N CYS A 113 -16.42 -6.31 1.93
CA CYS A 113 -15.39 -7.28 1.56
C CYS A 113 -15.08 -7.24 0.05
N ILE A 114 -16.11 -7.18 -0.80
CA ILE A 114 -15.94 -7.05 -2.26
C ILE A 114 -15.22 -5.74 -2.60
N LEU A 115 -15.67 -4.61 -2.04
CA LEU A 115 -15.04 -3.32 -2.31
C LEU A 115 -13.59 -3.27 -1.82
N MET A 116 -13.28 -3.81 -0.64
CA MET A 116 -11.91 -3.89 -0.14
C MET A 116 -11.04 -4.80 -1.00
N LEU A 117 -11.56 -5.96 -1.44
CA LEU A 117 -10.85 -6.84 -2.36
C LEU A 117 -10.55 -6.13 -3.69
N THR A 118 -11.54 -5.43 -4.26
CA THR A 118 -11.37 -4.62 -5.46
C THR A 118 -10.33 -3.52 -5.24
N ALA A 119 -10.35 -2.83 -4.11
CA ALA A 119 -9.34 -1.83 -3.79
C ALA A 119 -7.93 -2.46 -3.78
N TRP A 120 -7.70 -3.50 -2.97
CA TRP A 120 -6.38 -4.10 -2.84
C TRP A 120 -5.85 -4.69 -4.16
N THR A 121 -6.71 -5.28 -4.97
CA THR A 121 -6.33 -5.80 -6.29
C THR A 121 -5.99 -4.69 -7.28
N ILE A 122 -6.74 -3.57 -7.28
CA ILE A 122 -6.40 -2.38 -8.07
C ILE A 122 -5.05 -1.80 -7.63
N LEU A 123 -4.79 -1.72 -6.32
CA LEU A 123 -3.50 -1.23 -5.81
C LEU A 123 -2.35 -2.15 -6.22
N LEU A 124 -2.51 -3.46 -6.04
CA LEU A 124 -1.53 -4.45 -6.44
C LEU A 124 -1.24 -4.35 -7.94
N TYR A 125 -2.28 -4.21 -8.77
CA TYR A 125 -2.14 -4.00 -10.21
C TYR A 125 -1.42 -2.69 -10.54
N ALA A 126 -1.75 -1.60 -9.86
CA ALA A 126 -1.13 -0.29 -10.07
C ALA A 126 0.38 -0.34 -9.80
N LEU A 127 0.78 -1.00 -8.72
CA LEU A 127 2.19 -1.17 -8.34
C LEU A 127 2.89 -2.16 -9.27
N ALA A 128 2.28 -3.31 -9.54
CA ALA A 128 2.81 -4.32 -10.46
C ALA A 128 3.02 -3.81 -11.89
N THR A 129 2.21 -2.84 -12.34
CA THR A 129 2.34 -2.25 -13.68
C THR A 129 2.98 -0.87 -13.69
N LEU A 130 3.39 -0.35 -12.52
CA LEU A 130 3.95 1.00 -12.34
C LEU A 130 3.06 2.13 -12.91
N LYS A 131 1.74 1.95 -12.83
CA LYS A 131 0.75 2.91 -13.35
C LYS A 131 0.06 3.66 -12.22
N PRO A 132 0.51 4.89 -11.84
CA PRO A 132 -0.07 5.64 -10.73
C PRO A 132 -1.51 6.10 -10.97
N HIS A 133 -2.01 6.03 -12.21
CA HIS A 133 -3.39 6.32 -12.56
C HIS A 133 -4.39 5.42 -11.80
N TYR A 134 -4.06 4.14 -11.62
CA TYR A 134 -4.92 3.18 -10.91
C TYR A 134 -4.94 3.36 -9.39
N ILE A 135 -3.98 4.10 -8.83
CA ILE A 135 -3.98 4.42 -7.39
C ILE A 135 -5.11 5.41 -7.05
N GLY A 136 -5.59 6.20 -8.01
CA GLY A 136 -6.73 7.12 -7.81
C GLY A 136 -8.02 6.38 -7.42
N PRO A 137 -8.52 5.44 -8.23
CA PRO A 137 -9.66 4.61 -7.87
C PRO A 137 -9.49 3.86 -6.53
N TRP A 138 -8.30 3.30 -6.28
CA TRP A 138 -7.98 2.69 -4.98
C TRP A 138 -8.21 3.67 -3.83
N PHE A 139 -7.68 4.89 -3.94
CA PHE A 139 -7.80 5.91 -2.92
C PHE A 139 -9.26 6.23 -2.61
N VAL A 140 -10.11 6.39 -3.64
CA VAL A 140 -11.54 6.69 -3.45
C VAL A 140 -12.23 5.55 -2.69
N ILE A 141 -12.03 4.29 -3.10
CA ILE A 141 -12.66 3.14 -2.46
C ILE A 141 -12.13 2.97 -1.02
N TYR A 142 -10.83 3.07 -0.83
CA TYR A 142 -10.21 2.88 0.48
C TYR A 142 -10.58 4.01 1.46
N ALA A 143 -10.56 5.26 1.01
CA ALA A 143 -10.94 6.41 1.84
C ALA A 143 -12.42 6.39 2.21
N THR A 144 -13.31 5.98 1.30
CA THR A 144 -14.75 5.85 1.60
C THR A 144 -15.05 4.75 2.61
N ILE A 145 -14.40 3.58 2.50
CA ILE A 145 -14.59 2.49 3.47
C ILE A 145 -14.00 2.87 4.82
N THR A 146 -12.78 3.42 4.82
CA THR A 146 -12.10 3.85 6.06
C THR A 146 -12.86 4.97 6.76
N SER A 147 -13.45 5.92 6.01
CA SER A 147 -14.26 6.98 6.61
C SER A 147 -15.53 6.45 7.25
N ILE A 148 -16.23 5.50 6.60
CA ILE A 148 -17.39 4.81 7.18
C ILE A 148 -16.97 4.09 8.47
N ASP A 149 -15.86 3.35 8.46
CA ASP A 149 -15.37 2.64 9.64
C ASP A 149 -15.01 3.61 10.78
N ILE A 150 -14.30 4.71 10.48
CA ILE A 150 -13.96 5.75 11.46
C ILE A 150 -15.24 6.38 12.03
N LEU A 151 -16.23 6.73 11.21
CA LEU A 151 -17.50 7.29 11.66
C LEU A 151 -18.26 6.33 12.57
N LEU A 152 -18.31 5.04 12.19
CA LEU A 152 -18.91 4.01 13.04
C LEU A 152 -18.14 3.88 14.35
N VAL A 153 -16.80 3.98 14.34
CA VAL A 153 -15.99 3.91 15.55
C VAL A 153 -16.19 5.12 16.45
N LEU A 154 -16.25 6.30 15.86
CA LEU A 154 -16.53 7.53 16.58
C LEU A 154 -17.93 7.50 17.21
N SER A 155 -18.94 7.02 16.49
CA SER A 155 -20.31 6.89 17.01
C SER A 155 -20.38 5.95 18.22
N ASP A 156 -19.66 4.83 18.17
CA ASP A 156 -19.59 3.84 19.26
C ASP A 156 -18.82 4.38 20.46
N ALA A 157 -17.76 5.17 20.24
CA ALA A 157 -17.00 5.83 21.29
C ALA A 157 -17.83 6.93 21.99
N LEU A 158 -18.64 7.68 21.23
CA LEU A 158 -19.56 8.69 21.78
C LEU A 158 -20.66 8.04 22.63
N VAL A 159 -21.25 6.94 22.14
CA VAL A 159 -22.32 6.23 22.85
C VAL A 159 -21.80 5.54 24.12
N ASN A 160 -20.65 4.85 24.05
CA ASN A 160 -20.10 4.12 25.19
C ASN A 160 -19.15 4.96 26.07
N ARG A 161 -18.90 6.24 25.73
CA ARG A 161 -17.95 7.16 26.38
C ARG A 161 -16.58 6.53 26.69
N THR A 162 -16.11 5.59 25.87
CA THR A 162 -14.87 4.85 26.10
C THR A 162 -14.01 4.85 24.84
N ILE A 163 -12.90 5.59 24.90
CA ILE A 163 -11.84 5.55 23.89
C ILE A 163 -10.81 4.53 24.36
N GLY A 164 -11.00 3.27 24.02
CA GLY A 164 -9.98 2.26 24.29
C GLY A 164 -8.74 2.45 23.40
N ASN A 165 -7.56 2.00 23.85
CA ASN A 165 -6.32 2.03 23.05
C ASN A 165 -6.47 1.39 21.65
N GLY A 166 -7.41 0.43 21.50
CA GLY A 166 -7.76 -0.16 20.21
C GLY A 166 -8.37 0.83 19.20
N PHE A 167 -8.84 2.01 19.62
CA PHE A 167 -9.26 3.09 18.73
C PHE A 167 -8.06 3.62 17.93
N LEU A 168 -6.97 3.97 18.63
CA LEU A 168 -5.77 4.55 18.01
C LEU A 168 -5.17 3.59 16.98
N PHE A 169 -4.99 2.31 17.31
CA PHE A 169 -4.47 1.35 16.34
C PHE A 169 -5.38 1.19 15.11
N LYS A 170 -6.71 1.21 15.31
CA LYS A 170 -7.66 1.08 14.20
C LYS A 170 -7.73 2.30 13.30
N THR A 171 -7.44 3.49 13.81
CA THR A 171 -7.46 4.74 13.02
C THR A 171 -6.09 5.08 12.44
N LEU A 172 -5.01 4.86 13.19
CA LEU A 172 -3.65 5.19 12.76
C LEU A 172 -3.17 4.29 11.63
N ILE A 173 -3.41 2.97 11.69
CA ILE A 173 -2.93 2.05 10.65
C ILE A 173 -3.50 2.42 9.26
N PRO A 174 -4.82 2.64 9.09
CA PRO A 174 -5.36 3.06 7.81
C PRO A 174 -4.80 4.39 7.31
N VAL A 175 -4.58 5.35 8.21
CA VAL A 175 -4.03 6.67 7.87
C VAL A 175 -2.57 6.55 7.41
N ILE A 176 -1.75 5.74 8.09
CA ILE A 176 -0.36 5.48 7.69
C ILE A 176 -0.31 4.79 6.33
N ASN A 177 -1.16 3.78 6.10
CA ASN A 177 -1.27 3.11 4.80
C ASN A 177 -1.69 4.07 3.69
N LEU A 178 -2.69 4.92 3.96
CA LEU A 178 -3.17 5.94 3.03
C LEU A 178 -2.05 6.89 2.65
N TYR A 179 -1.34 7.40 3.67
CA TYR A 179 -0.20 8.27 3.49
C TYR A 179 0.85 7.60 2.61
N CYS A 180 1.29 6.39 2.98
CA CYS A 180 2.31 5.66 2.24
C CYS A 180 1.95 5.37 0.77
N VAL A 181 0.71 5.03 0.47
CA VAL A 181 0.32 4.76 -0.91
C VAL A 181 0.21 6.06 -1.74
N LEU A 182 -0.30 7.13 -1.13
CA LEU A 182 -0.32 8.46 -1.78
C LEU A 182 1.09 8.98 -2.03
N SER A 183 2.01 8.71 -1.11
CA SER A 183 3.42 8.97 -1.26
C SER A 183 4.00 8.31 -2.51
N VAL A 184 3.82 6.99 -2.62
CA VAL A 184 4.29 6.22 -3.76
C VAL A 184 3.68 6.73 -5.06
N ARG A 185 2.39 7.07 -5.05
CA ARG A 185 1.71 7.65 -6.22
C ARG A 185 2.33 8.97 -6.66
N SER A 186 2.64 9.86 -5.73
CA SER A 186 3.23 11.17 -6.02
C SER A 186 4.59 11.01 -6.68
N THR A 187 5.47 10.19 -6.08
CA THR A 187 6.80 9.92 -6.63
C THR A 187 6.73 9.26 -8.00
N LEU A 188 5.88 8.23 -8.19
CA LEU A 188 5.72 7.59 -9.49
C LEU A 188 5.23 8.57 -10.56
N ARG A 189 4.35 9.52 -10.22
CA ARG A 189 3.93 10.56 -11.16
C ARG A 189 5.09 11.46 -11.56
N GLN A 190 5.86 11.96 -10.60
CA GLN A 190 7.03 12.80 -10.89
C GLN A 190 8.07 12.08 -11.75
N LEU A 191 8.33 10.80 -11.46
CA LEU A 191 9.23 9.98 -12.26
C LEU A 191 8.73 9.81 -13.70
N ILE A 192 7.43 9.57 -13.89
CA ILE A 192 6.82 9.45 -15.22
C ILE A 192 6.78 10.80 -15.95
N GLU A 193 6.58 11.91 -15.25
CA GLU A 193 6.65 13.25 -15.84
C GLU A 193 8.07 13.60 -16.31
N PHE A 194 9.09 13.14 -15.58
CA PHE A 194 10.49 13.43 -15.90
C PHE A 194 11.07 12.50 -16.97
N TYR A 195 10.88 11.19 -16.84
CA TYR A 195 11.45 10.19 -17.75
C TYR A 195 10.48 9.73 -18.86
N GLY A 196 9.18 10.00 -18.72
CA GLY A 196 8.16 9.46 -19.61
C GLY A 196 7.74 8.03 -19.23
N TYR A 197 6.61 7.58 -19.80
CA TYR A 197 6.02 6.27 -19.47
C TYR A 197 6.86 5.06 -19.93
N GLN A 198 7.69 5.20 -20.96
CA GLN A 198 8.44 4.08 -21.54
C GLN A 198 9.70 3.74 -20.74
N ASP A 199 10.27 4.72 -20.04
CA ASP A 199 11.52 4.57 -19.29
C ASP A 199 11.30 4.12 -17.84
N VAL A 200 10.07 4.25 -17.32
CA VAL A 200 9.70 3.79 -15.97
C VAL A 200 9.24 2.33 -16.03
N VAL A 201 10.22 1.43 -15.94
CA VAL A 201 10.07 -0.02 -15.92
C VAL A 201 10.61 -0.59 -14.62
N TRP A 202 10.17 -1.80 -14.28
CA TRP A 202 10.69 -2.48 -13.10
C TRP A 202 12.19 -2.70 -13.21
N TRP A 203 12.71 -3.08 -14.37
CA TRP A 203 14.15 -3.33 -14.53
C TRP A 203 14.66 -2.60 -15.77
N SER A 204 15.79 -1.92 -15.64
CA SER A 204 16.62 -1.55 -16.77
C SER A 204 17.95 -2.30 -16.68
N MET A 205 18.46 -2.81 -17.81
CA MET A 205 19.84 -3.30 -17.83
C MET A 205 20.76 -2.10 -17.99
N GLU A 206 21.36 -1.63 -16.90
CA GLU A 206 22.57 -0.83 -17.01
C GLU A 206 23.76 -1.77 -17.20
N ARG A 207 24.42 -1.64 -18.35
CA ARG A 207 25.82 -2.02 -18.44
C ARG A 207 26.59 -0.89 -17.76
N TYR A 208 27.08 -1.14 -16.55
CA TYR A 208 28.21 -0.35 -16.05
C TYR A 208 29.33 -0.52 -17.08
N ALA A 209 29.59 0.53 -17.86
CA ALA A 209 30.88 0.64 -18.53
C ALA A 209 31.93 0.83 -17.41
N PRO A 210 33.06 0.10 -17.49
CA PRO A 210 34.08 0.08 -16.45
C PRO A 210 34.67 1.47 -16.16
#